data_AF-A0A161MZB1-F1
#
_entry.id   AF-A0A161MZB1-F1
#
_cell.length_a   1.000
_cell.length_b   1.000
_cell.length_c   1.000
_cell.angle_alpha   90.00
_cell.angle_beta   90.00
_cell.angle_gamma   90.00
#
_symmetry.space_group_name_H-M   'P 1'
#
loop_
_entity.id
_entity.type
_entity.pdbx_description
1 polymer ?
#
loop_
_entity_poly.entity_id
_entity_poly.type
_entity_poly.pdbx_seq_one_letter_code
_entity_poly.pdbx_strand_id
1 'polypeptide(L)'
;AAFKDQIQWTISECRDVFSQSISSLKKRLEALGDGALLTWDKDDDPAMNFVAAAANLRAHIFGIPLKTKFEIKAMAGNIVPAIATSNAVIAGLVTLQALKILRGEIKNCTPVYLRRFLNPRGVMIMPEKFLSPPNPKCDVCSNKPQITLVTNIETFTCEDLEKSVLKKSLQMIAPDVVHNDRIILSSEEGETNHNNNKTLAELNISNGSFLIVDDYLQNFQFRMFIEHVDAQDKGRFSFTGDVEKILERKPSEEPKNDELSGS
;
A
#
# COMPACT_ATOMS: atom_id res chain seq x y z
N ALA A 1 -0.50 16.46 -23.61
CA ALA A 1 -1.85 17.05 -23.52
C ALA A 1 -2.66 16.18 -22.57
N ALA A 2 -3.18 16.74 -21.47
CA ALA A 2 -4.00 15.97 -20.53
C ALA A 2 -5.22 15.39 -21.26
N PHE A 3 -5.52 14.11 -21.04
CA PHE A 3 -6.71 13.48 -21.61
C PHE A 3 -7.96 14.22 -21.11
N LYS A 4 -8.92 14.52 -21.99
CA LYS A 4 -10.13 15.31 -21.67
C LYS A 4 -10.86 14.83 -20.40
N ASP A 5 -10.79 13.54 -20.09
CA ASP A 5 -11.45 12.93 -18.92
C ASP A 5 -10.73 13.16 -17.59
N GLN A 6 -9.49 13.65 -17.60
CA GLN A 6 -8.71 14.05 -16.42
C GLN A 6 -8.89 15.52 -16.07
N ILE A 7 -9.68 16.26 -16.85
CA ILE A 7 -10.02 17.65 -16.53
C ILE A 7 -11.22 17.63 -15.58
N GLN A 8 -11.09 18.33 -14.47
CA GLN A 8 -12.16 18.51 -13.51
C GLN A 8 -13.15 19.54 -14.04
N TRP A 9 -14.43 19.15 -14.16
CA TRP A 9 -15.49 20.06 -14.58
C TRP A 9 -15.86 21.03 -13.47
N THR A 10 -16.20 22.25 -13.87
CA THR A 10 -16.91 23.22 -13.04
C THR A 10 -18.35 22.79 -12.79
N ILE A 11 -19.03 23.45 -11.85
CA ILE A 11 -20.45 23.17 -11.55
C ILE A 11 -21.35 23.48 -12.77
N SER A 12 -21.05 24.55 -13.51
CA SER A 12 -21.81 24.89 -14.72
C SER A 12 -21.65 23.81 -15.80
N GLU A 13 -20.43 23.33 -16.02
CA GLU A 13 -20.17 22.24 -16.97
C GLU A 13 -20.84 20.94 -16.52
N CYS A 14 -20.80 20.61 -15.22
CA CYS A 14 -21.53 19.46 -14.68
C CYS A 14 -23.03 19.55 -14.99
N ARG A 15 -23.67 20.72 -14.80
CA ARG A 15 -25.08 20.94 -15.14
C ARG A 15 -25.35 20.67 -16.63
N ASP A 16 -24.51 21.20 -17.50
CA ASP A 16 -24.71 21.11 -18.95
C ASP A 16 -24.53 19.66 -19.43
N VAL A 17 -23.49 18.97 -18.95
CA VAL A 17 -23.25 17.54 -19.22
C VAL A 17 -24.39 16.67 -18.67
N PHE A 18 -24.89 16.97 -17.47
CA PHE A 18 -26.03 16.26 -16.89
C PHE A 18 -27.28 16.36 -17.78
N SER A 19 -27.63 17.57 -18.23
CA SER A 19 -28.78 17.81 -19.12
C SER A 19 -28.65 17.08 -20.47
N GLN A 20 -27.46 17.12 -21.08
CA GLN A 20 -27.18 16.44 -22.35
C GLN A 20 -27.24 14.91 -22.21
N SER A 21 -26.69 14.38 -21.11
CA SER A 21 -26.71 12.94 -20.84
C SER A 21 -28.12 12.41 -20.65
N ILE A 22 -28.98 13.12 -19.90
CA ILE A 22 -30.40 12.76 -19.74
C ILE A 22 -31.12 12.77 -21.08
N SER A 23 -30.94 13.81 -21.89
CA SER A 23 -31.57 13.91 -23.20
C SER A 23 -31.19 12.74 -24.12
N SER A 24 -29.92 12.33 -24.07
CA SER A 24 -29.42 11.19 -24.86
C SER A 24 -29.95 9.85 -24.35
N LEU A 25 -29.94 9.64 -23.03
CA LEU A 25 -30.43 8.41 -22.41
C LEU A 25 -31.95 8.26 -22.57
N LYS A 26 -32.70 9.36 -22.50
CA LYS A 26 -34.15 9.37 -22.75
C LYS A 26 -34.50 8.89 -24.16
N LYS A 27 -33.84 9.42 -25.19
CA LYS A 27 -34.04 8.99 -26.58
C LYS A 27 -33.75 7.50 -26.76
N ARG A 28 -32.71 6.99 -26.10
CA ARG A 28 -32.37 5.55 -26.12
C ARG A 28 -33.43 4.71 -25.44
N LEU A 29 -33.98 5.17 -24.31
CA LEU A 29 -35.05 4.48 -23.61
C LEU A 29 -36.33 4.42 -24.48
N GLU A 30 -36.71 5.54 -25.11
CA GLU A 30 -37.88 5.60 -26.01
C GLU A 30 -37.73 4.65 -27.21
N ALA A 31 -36.51 4.50 -27.74
CA ALA A 31 -36.23 3.58 -28.84
C ALA A 31 -36.36 2.08 -28.47
N LEU A 32 -36.27 1.74 -27.18
CA LEU A 32 -36.39 0.36 -26.70
C LEU A 32 -37.84 -0.08 -26.46
N GLY A 33 -38.79 0.86 -26.44
CA GLY A 33 -40.21 0.60 -26.22
C GLY A 33 -40.63 0.61 -24.75
N ASP A 34 -41.94 0.44 -24.53
CA ASP A 34 -42.55 0.61 -23.22
C ASP A 34 -42.15 -0.52 -22.25
N GLY A 35 -41.77 -0.17 -21.02
CA GLY A 35 -41.31 -1.11 -19.99
C GLY A 35 -39.86 -1.58 -20.13
N ALA A 36 -39.10 -1.08 -21.09
CA ALA A 36 -37.67 -1.36 -21.21
C ALA A 36 -36.84 -0.68 -20.10
N LEU A 37 -35.67 -1.24 -19.79
CA LEU A 37 -34.70 -0.69 -18.84
C LEU A 37 -33.34 -0.50 -19.51
N LEU A 38 -32.68 0.61 -19.20
CA LEU A 38 -31.28 0.82 -19.58
C LEU A 38 -30.37 0.03 -18.63
N THR A 39 -29.40 -0.66 -19.19
CA THR A 39 -28.31 -1.26 -18.40
C THR A 39 -27.15 -0.28 -18.37
N TRP A 40 -26.59 -0.04 -17.18
CA TRP A 40 -25.44 0.84 -17.05
C TRP A 40 -24.15 0.12 -17.48
N ASP A 41 -23.33 0.81 -18.25
CA ASP A 41 -21.98 0.40 -18.62
C ASP A 41 -21.02 1.57 -18.41
N LYS A 42 -19.86 1.31 -17.79
CA LYS A 42 -18.80 2.30 -17.55
C LYS A 42 -18.16 2.80 -18.86
N ASP A 43 -18.29 2.01 -19.93
CA ASP A 43 -17.74 2.32 -21.25
C ASP A 43 -18.76 3.00 -22.18
N ASP A 44 -20.01 3.21 -21.71
CA ASP A 44 -21.01 4.02 -22.38
C ASP A 44 -20.92 5.49 -21.97
N ASP A 45 -20.52 6.36 -22.91
CA ASP A 45 -20.23 7.77 -22.64
C ASP A 45 -21.43 8.55 -22.05
N PRO A 46 -22.65 8.51 -22.62
CA PRO A 46 -23.81 9.14 -22.00
C PRO A 46 -24.13 8.65 -20.59
N ALA A 47 -24.04 7.33 -20.33
CA ALA A 47 -24.27 6.78 -18.99
C ALA A 47 -23.19 7.21 -18.00
N MET A 48 -21.91 7.20 -18.41
CA MET A 48 -20.80 7.62 -17.55
C MET A 48 -20.82 9.13 -17.31
N ASN A 49 -21.16 9.94 -18.31
CA ASN A 49 -21.32 11.39 -18.18
C ASN A 49 -22.47 11.74 -17.21
N PHE A 50 -23.59 11.01 -17.28
CA PHE A 50 -24.68 11.15 -16.32
C PHE A 50 -24.20 10.90 -14.87
N VAL A 51 -23.51 9.78 -14.63
CA VAL A 51 -22.98 9.44 -13.30
C VAL A 51 -21.97 10.47 -12.81
N ALA A 52 -20.99 10.84 -13.64
CA ALA A 52 -19.93 11.79 -13.26
C ALA A 52 -20.50 13.17 -12.91
N ALA A 53 -21.40 13.70 -13.75
CA ALA A 53 -22.01 14.99 -13.52
C ALA A 53 -22.93 14.98 -12.29
N ALA A 54 -23.78 13.96 -12.14
CA ALA A 54 -24.68 13.84 -10.98
C ALA A 54 -23.90 13.68 -9.66
N ALA A 55 -22.83 12.88 -9.67
CA ALA A 55 -21.97 12.66 -8.50
C ALA A 55 -21.27 13.96 -8.08
N ASN A 56 -20.73 14.73 -9.03
CA ASN A 56 -20.08 16.01 -8.73
C ASN A 56 -21.07 17.08 -8.26
N LEU A 57 -22.26 17.18 -8.87
CA LEU A 57 -23.32 18.07 -8.38
C LEU A 57 -23.72 17.72 -6.95
N ARG A 58 -23.88 16.42 -6.65
CA ARG A 58 -24.15 15.95 -5.28
C ARG A 58 -22.99 16.25 -4.34
N ALA A 59 -21.74 16.00 -4.74
CA ALA A 59 -20.56 16.28 -3.93
C ALA A 59 -20.52 17.77 -3.54
N HIS A 60 -20.78 18.67 -4.48
CA HIS A 60 -20.86 20.10 -4.21
C HIS A 60 -21.90 20.47 -3.13
N ILE A 61 -23.10 19.87 -3.19
CA ILE A 61 -24.17 20.10 -2.19
C ILE A 61 -23.70 19.75 -0.77
N PHE A 62 -22.87 18.72 -0.62
CA PHE A 62 -22.35 18.26 0.68
C PHE A 62 -20.96 18.83 1.02
N GLY A 63 -20.43 19.80 0.27
CA GLY A 63 -19.11 20.38 0.51
C GLY A 63 -17.94 19.42 0.24
N ILE A 64 -18.16 18.37 -0.55
CA ILE A 64 -17.16 17.38 -0.92
C ILE A 64 -16.44 17.86 -2.20
N PRO A 65 -15.09 17.78 -2.28
CA PRO A 65 -14.34 18.14 -3.47
C PRO A 65 -14.82 17.37 -4.71
N LEU A 66 -14.93 18.07 -5.84
CA LEU A 66 -15.29 17.44 -7.11
C LEU A 66 -14.15 16.56 -7.60
N LYS A 67 -14.50 15.58 -8.45
CA LYS A 67 -13.55 14.66 -9.05
C LYS A 67 -13.65 14.68 -10.57
N THR A 68 -12.57 14.27 -11.21
CA THR A 68 -12.52 14.11 -12.67
C THR A 68 -13.41 12.95 -13.12
N LYS A 69 -13.86 12.98 -14.39
CA LYS A 69 -14.63 11.85 -14.96
C LYS A 69 -13.84 10.54 -14.86
N PHE A 70 -12.53 10.60 -15.04
CA PHE A 70 -11.63 9.44 -14.92
C PHE A 70 -11.67 8.81 -13.52
N GLU A 71 -11.53 9.60 -12.46
CA GLU A 71 -11.62 9.10 -11.08
C GLU A 71 -13.01 8.53 -10.77
N ILE A 72 -14.07 9.21 -11.23
CA ILE A 72 -15.44 8.75 -10.98
C ILE A 72 -15.72 7.45 -11.73
N LYS A 73 -15.21 7.29 -12.96
CA LYS A 73 -15.32 6.04 -13.73
C LYS A 73 -14.63 4.89 -13.00
N ALA A 74 -13.44 5.12 -12.45
CA ALA A 74 -12.72 4.11 -11.66
C ALA A 74 -13.51 3.70 -10.40
N MET A 75 -14.14 4.64 -9.69
CA MET A 75 -14.95 4.32 -8.52
C MET A 75 -16.26 3.61 -8.89
N ALA A 76 -16.98 4.11 -9.90
CA ALA A 76 -18.27 3.56 -10.33
C ALA A 76 -18.14 2.13 -10.87
N GLY A 77 -17.08 1.84 -11.62
CA GLY A 77 -16.82 0.50 -12.17
C GLY A 77 -16.51 -0.56 -11.11
N ASN A 78 -16.15 -0.15 -9.87
CA ASN A 78 -15.78 -1.04 -8.78
C ASN A 78 -16.86 -1.14 -7.68
N ILE A 79 -18.07 -0.62 -7.91
CA ILE A 79 -19.17 -0.71 -6.95
C ILE A 79 -19.61 -2.17 -6.81
N VAL A 80 -19.53 -2.71 -5.59
CA VAL A 80 -20.09 -4.02 -5.23
C VAL A 80 -21.46 -3.81 -4.57
N PRO A 81 -22.54 -4.42 -5.07
CA PRO A 81 -23.85 -4.33 -4.43
C PRO A 81 -23.83 -4.88 -3.00
N ALA A 82 -24.40 -4.12 -2.07
CA ALA A 82 -24.59 -4.56 -0.70
C ALA A 82 -25.99 -5.15 -0.50
N ILE A 83 -26.06 -6.27 0.23
CA ILE A 83 -27.33 -6.93 0.60
C ILE A 83 -27.37 -7.05 2.12
N ALA A 84 -28.45 -6.58 2.75
CA ALA A 84 -28.57 -6.53 4.21
C ALA A 84 -28.42 -7.92 4.87
N THR A 85 -28.92 -8.97 4.22
CA THR A 85 -28.81 -10.35 4.73
C THR A 85 -27.38 -10.85 4.77
N SER A 86 -26.53 -10.48 3.81
CA SER A 86 -25.09 -10.81 3.84
C SER A 86 -24.42 -10.21 5.07
N ASN A 87 -24.71 -8.95 5.39
CA ASN A 87 -24.16 -8.29 6.57
C ASN A 87 -24.62 -8.96 7.87
N ALA A 88 -25.90 -9.34 7.97
CA ALA A 88 -26.43 -10.04 9.14
C ALA A 88 -25.74 -11.39 9.37
N VAL A 89 -25.53 -12.17 8.30
CA VAL A 89 -24.83 -13.46 8.38
C VAL A 89 -23.38 -13.27 8.81
N ILE A 90 -22.65 -12.34 8.20
CA ILE A 90 -21.25 -12.07 8.55
C ILE A 90 -21.12 -11.57 10.00
N ALA A 91 -22.01 -10.69 10.46
CA ALA A 91 -22.01 -10.20 11.84
C ALA A 91 -22.23 -11.33 12.86
N GLY A 92 -23.14 -12.27 12.55
CA GLY A 92 -23.32 -13.48 13.36
C GLY A 92 -22.05 -14.32 13.42
N LEU A 93 -21.40 -14.56 12.27
CA LEU A 93 -20.14 -15.30 12.20
C LEU A 93 -19.00 -14.62 12.98
N VAL A 94 -18.87 -13.30 12.89
CA VAL A 94 -17.88 -12.53 13.66
C VAL A 94 -18.10 -12.72 15.16
N THR A 95 -19.35 -12.62 15.60
CA THR A 95 -19.72 -12.81 17.02
C THR A 95 -19.36 -14.21 17.50
N LEU A 96 -19.61 -15.25 16.70
CA LEU A 96 -19.24 -16.63 17.02
C LEU A 96 -17.72 -16.81 17.14
N GLN A 97 -16.91 -16.18 16.28
CA GLN A 97 -15.45 -16.24 16.41
C GLN A 97 -14.96 -15.45 17.64
N ALA A 98 -15.55 -14.28 17.92
CA ALA A 98 -15.21 -13.49 19.10
C ALA A 98 -15.45 -14.26 20.40
N LEU A 99 -16.56 -15.01 20.50
CA LEU A 99 -16.82 -15.87 21.66
C LEU A 99 -15.74 -16.94 21.87
N LYS A 100 -15.20 -17.53 20.80
CA LYS A 100 -14.08 -18.48 20.89
C LYS A 100 -12.82 -17.80 21.42
N ILE A 101 -12.50 -16.61 20.92
CA ILE A 101 -11.35 -15.83 21.39
C ILE A 101 -11.48 -15.53 22.89
N LEU A 102 -12.66 -15.09 23.34
CA LEU A 102 -12.92 -14.77 24.75
C LEU A 102 -12.83 -15.99 25.68
N ARG A 103 -13.02 -17.20 25.15
CA ARG A 103 -12.83 -18.46 25.89
C ARG A 103 -11.38 -18.96 25.88
N GLY A 104 -10.45 -18.22 25.26
CA GLY A 104 -9.07 -18.67 25.06
C GLY A 104 -8.91 -19.72 23.96
N GLU A 105 -9.94 -19.96 23.16
CA GLU A 105 -9.98 -20.97 22.10
C GLU A 105 -9.51 -20.41 20.74
N ILE A 106 -8.46 -19.59 20.74
CA ILE A 106 -7.95 -18.94 19.51
C ILE A 106 -7.57 -19.98 18.44
N LYS A 107 -7.05 -21.15 18.87
CA LYS A 107 -6.70 -22.27 17.97
C LYS A 107 -7.92 -22.84 17.23
N ASN A 108 -9.13 -22.66 17.76
CA ASN A 108 -10.39 -23.11 17.15
C ASN A 108 -11.02 -22.02 16.24
N CYS A 109 -10.39 -20.85 16.14
CA CYS A 109 -10.81 -19.82 15.22
C CYS A 109 -10.36 -20.18 13.81
N THR A 110 -11.22 -19.92 12.84
CA THR A 110 -10.95 -20.21 11.42
C THR A 110 -11.50 -19.09 10.57
N PRO A 111 -10.86 -18.76 9.44
CA PRO A 111 -11.50 -17.99 8.39
C PRO A 111 -12.81 -18.67 7.96
N VAL A 112 -13.86 -17.89 7.71
CA VAL A 112 -15.15 -18.41 7.25
C VAL A 112 -15.59 -17.59 6.05
N TYR A 113 -15.85 -18.27 4.94
CA TYR A 113 -16.31 -17.66 3.70
C TYR A 113 -17.79 -17.92 3.47
N LEU A 114 -18.54 -16.86 3.18
CA LEU A 114 -19.92 -16.96 2.70
C LEU A 114 -19.91 -16.96 1.17
N ARG A 115 -20.39 -18.06 0.55
CA ARG A 115 -20.52 -18.17 -0.90
C ARG A 115 -21.90 -17.74 -1.37
N ARG A 116 -21.99 -17.23 -2.60
CA ARG A 116 -23.27 -16.91 -3.26
C ARG A 116 -24.07 -18.16 -3.62
N PHE A 117 -23.38 -19.24 -3.98
CA PHE A 117 -23.97 -20.52 -4.39
C PHE A 117 -23.38 -21.65 -3.57
N LEU A 118 -24.11 -22.76 -3.50
CA LEU A 118 -23.61 -23.99 -2.90
C LEU A 118 -22.35 -24.44 -3.64
N ASN A 119 -21.34 -24.86 -2.88
CA ASN A 119 -20.23 -25.61 -3.47
C ASN A 119 -20.70 -27.03 -3.89
N PRO A 120 -19.87 -27.82 -4.60
CA PRO A 120 -20.23 -29.20 -4.97
C PRO A 120 -20.58 -30.13 -3.80
N ARG A 121 -20.29 -29.74 -2.56
CA ARG A 121 -20.64 -30.48 -1.32
C ARG A 121 -21.95 -29.97 -0.69
N GLY A 122 -22.68 -29.07 -1.34
CA GLY A 122 -23.93 -28.52 -0.82
C GLY A 122 -23.75 -27.50 0.31
N VAL A 123 -22.58 -26.90 0.47
CA VAL A 123 -22.27 -25.98 1.58
C VAL A 123 -22.08 -24.55 1.08
N MET A 124 -22.71 -23.59 1.79
CA MET A 124 -22.62 -22.16 1.52
C MET A 124 -21.65 -21.43 2.46
N ILE A 125 -21.64 -21.78 3.74
CA ILE A 125 -20.74 -21.24 4.76
C ILE A 125 -19.56 -22.18 4.90
N MET A 126 -18.39 -21.73 4.45
CA MET A 126 -17.20 -22.56 4.32
C MET A 126 -16.13 -22.13 5.32
N PRO A 127 -16.02 -22.81 6.48
CA PRO A 127 -14.88 -22.62 7.36
C PRO A 127 -13.63 -23.24 6.73
N GLU A 128 -12.51 -22.53 6.82
CA GLU A 128 -11.20 -23.11 6.56
C GLU A 128 -10.77 -24.04 7.70
N LYS A 129 -9.77 -24.89 7.44
CA LYS A 129 -9.30 -25.87 8.44
C LYS A 129 -8.51 -25.22 9.59
N PHE A 130 -7.73 -24.19 9.29
CA PHE A 130 -6.85 -23.54 10.24
C PHE A 130 -6.59 -22.08 9.84
N LEU A 131 -6.17 -21.27 10.81
CA LEU A 131 -5.60 -19.95 10.54
C LEU A 131 -4.20 -20.12 9.95
N SER A 132 -3.94 -19.47 8.82
CA SER A 132 -2.60 -19.43 8.24
C SER A 132 -1.61 -18.77 9.20
N PRO A 133 -0.38 -19.30 9.34
CA PRO A 133 0.64 -18.64 10.15
C PRO A 133 1.04 -17.29 9.53
N PRO A 134 1.62 -16.36 10.32
CA PRO A 134 2.17 -15.12 9.78
C PRO A 134 3.14 -15.38 8.63
N ASN A 135 3.01 -14.62 7.54
CA ASN A 135 3.93 -14.73 6.41
C ASN A 135 5.31 -14.17 6.82
N PRO A 136 6.40 -14.98 6.76
CA PRO A 136 7.74 -14.51 7.12
C PRO A 136 8.26 -13.35 6.26
N LYS A 137 7.69 -13.16 5.06
CA LYS A 137 8.03 -12.05 4.16
C LYS A 137 7.14 -10.81 4.32
N CYS A 138 6.17 -10.83 5.24
CA CYS A 138 5.21 -9.74 5.38
C CYS A 138 5.90 -8.46 5.87
N ASP A 139 5.81 -7.37 5.12
CA ASP A 139 6.36 -6.08 5.54
C ASP A 139 5.72 -5.52 6.80
N VAL A 140 4.55 -5.99 7.22
CA VAL A 140 3.88 -5.45 8.41
C VAL A 140 4.21 -6.26 9.66
N CYS A 141 4.00 -7.58 9.62
CA CYS A 141 4.04 -8.44 10.81
C CYS A 141 5.22 -9.41 10.87
N SER A 142 6.11 -9.43 9.89
CA SER A 142 7.31 -10.26 9.98
C SER A 142 8.32 -9.65 10.95
N ASN A 143 9.11 -10.51 11.59
CA ASN A 143 10.20 -10.11 12.48
C ASN A 143 11.41 -9.65 11.66
N LYS A 144 11.26 -8.56 10.90
CA LYS A 144 12.40 -7.83 10.32
C LYS A 144 13.14 -7.14 11.46
N PRO A 145 14.48 -7.19 11.48
CA PRO A 145 15.25 -6.41 12.44
C PRO A 145 14.87 -4.93 12.31
N GLN A 146 14.76 -4.26 13.44
CA GLN A 146 14.51 -2.82 13.48
C GLN A 146 15.58 -2.17 14.34
N ILE A 147 16.22 -1.14 13.79
CA ILE A 147 17.11 -0.26 14.54
C ILE A 147 16.66 1.17 14.40
N THR A 148 17.02 2.00 15.35
CA THR A 148 16.79 3.43 15.30
C THR A 148 18.14 4.13 15.24
N LEU A 149 18.33 4.95 14.22
CA LEU A 149 19.47 5.85 14.10
C LEU A 149 19.09 7.18 14.76
N VAL A 150 19.80 7.51 15.83
CA VAL A 150 19.66 8.78 16.54
C VAL A 150 20.71 9.74 15.99
N THR A 151 20.28 10.78 15.28
CA THR A 151 21.18 11.74 14.62
C THR A 151 20.50 13.10 14.38
N ASN A 152 21.29 14.12 14.06
CA ASN A 152 20.75 15.41 13.65
C ASN A 152 20.48 15.43 12.13
N ILE A 153 19.21 15.37 11.74
CA ILE A 153 18.76 15.31 10.34
C ILE A 153 19.14 16.52 9.49
N GLU A 154 19.41 17.68 10.11
CA GLU A 154 19.78 18.92 9.42
C GLU A 154 21.26 18.99 9.08
N THR A 155 22.10 18.21 9.76
CA THR A 155 23.56 18.23 9.56
C THR A 155 24.10 16.93 8.98
N PHE A 156 23.41 15.81 9.21
CA PHE A 156 23.83 14.49 8.77
C PHE A 156 23.55 14.31 7.28
N THR A 157 24.58 13.97 6.50
CA THR A 157 24.47 13.83 5.05
C THR A 157 24.12 12.41 4.63
N CYS A 158 23.66 12.25 3.39
CA CYS A 158 23.47 10.93 2.78
C CYS A 158 24.79 10.14 2.68
N GLU A 159 25.91 10.83 2.43
CA GLU A 159 27.24 10.21 2.42
C GLU A 159 27.67 9.68 3.81
N ASP A 160 27.36 10.42 4.88
CA ASP A 160 27.61 9.97 6.24
C ASP A 160 26.79 8.73 6.60
N LEU A 161 25.53 8.68 6.15
CA LEU A 161 24.67 7.50 6.29
C LEU A 161 25.30 6.29 5.59
N GLU A 162 25.75 6.44 4.35
CA GLU A 162 26.36 5.34 3.62
C GLU A 162 27.67 4.85 4.26
N LYS A 163 28.63 5.77 4.45
CA LYS A 163 29.99 5.40 4.81
C LYS A 163 30.12 5.11 6.30
N SER A 164 29.57 5.96 7.15
CA SER A 164 29.78 5.88 8.60
C SER A 164 28.78 4.93 9.28
N VAL A 165 27.53 4.92 8.83
CA VAL A 165 26.48 4.08 9.44
C VAL A 165 26.43 2.71 8.76
N LEU A 166 26.07 2.65 7.47
CA LEU A 166 25.79 1.40 6.76
C LEU A 166 27.05 0.57 6.50
N LYS A 167 28.09 1.15 5.89
CA LYS A 167 29.33 0.44 5.55
C LYS A 167 30.26 0.26 6.76
N LYS A 168 30.51 1.29 7.57
CA LYS A 168 31.45 1.19 8.69
C LYS A 168 30.86 0.51 9.93
N SER A 169 29.68 0.94 10.39
CA SER A 169 29.12 0.45 11.65
C SER A 169 28.31 -0.84 11.50
N LEU A 170 27.50 -0.93 10.44
CA LEU A 170 26.70 -2.12 10.15
C LEU A 170 27.40 -3.10 9.19
N GLN A 171 28.57 -2.72 8.65
CA GLN A 171 29.42 -3.58 7.81
C GLN A 171 28.68 -4.14 6.58
N MET A 172 27.86 -3.29 5.94
CA MET A 172 27.20 -3.59 4.66
C MET A 172 28.21 -3.47 3.50
N ILE A 173 28.03 -4.27 2.45
CA ILE A 173 28.87 -4.27 1.26
C ILE A 173 28.31 -3.30 0.22
N ALA A 174 27.03 -3.47 -0.13
CA ALA A 174 26.34 -2.72 -1.17
C ALA A 174 24.95 -2.31 -0.67
N PRO A 175 24.87 -1.26 0.17
CA PRO A 175 23.59 -0.84 0.73
C PRO A 175 22.72 -0.14 -0.31
N ASP A 176 21.42 -0.41 -0.25
CA ASP A 176 20.34 0.31 -0.93
C ASP A 176 19.36 0.84 0.12
N VAL A 177 18.93 2.09 -0.01
CA VAL A 177 18.03 2.75 0.96
C VAL A 177 16.82 3.34 0.27
N VAL A 178 15.63 2.91 0.72
CA VAL A 178 14.35 3.38 0.21
C VAL A 178 13.55 4.08 1.30
N HIS A 179 12.99 5.24 0.98
CA HIS A 179 12.09 6.01 1.83
C HIS A 179 10.86 6.48 1.04
N ASN A 180 9.65 6.16 1.51
CA ASN A 180 8.38 6.53 0.84
C ASN A 180 8.37 6.21 -0.66
N ASP A 181 8.77 4.99 -1.02
CA ASP A 181 8.87 4.50 -2.41
C ASP A 181 9.87 5.28 -3.30
N ARG A 182 10.76 6.09 -2.69
CA ARG A 182 11.86 6.77 -3.37
C ARG A 182 13.19 6.16 -2.96
N ILE A 183 14.03 5.89 -3.95
CA ILE A 183 15.41 5.44 -3.73
C ILE A 183 16.22 6.66 -3.28
N ILE A 184 16.71 6.60 -2.04
CA ILE A 184 17.55 7.64 -1.45
C ILE A 184 19.02 7.36 -1.79
N LEU A 185 19.41 6.09 -1.65
CA LEU A 185 20.74 5.58 -1.90
C LEU A 185 20.63 4.30 -2.73
N SER A 186 21.41 4.23 -3.81
CA SER A 186 21.54 3.07 -4.68
C SER A 186 22.97 2.53 -4.60
N SER A 187 23.11 1.21 -4.61
CA SER A 187 24.41 0.55 -4.72
C SER A 187 25.01 0.63 -6.14
N GLU A 188 24.20 0.99 -7.15
CA GLU A 188 24.66 1.19 -8.53
C GLU A 188 25.36 2.55 -8.72
N GLU A 189 26.59 2.51 -9.26
CA GLU A 189 27.40 3.71 -9.47
C GLU A 189 26.73 4.71 -10.42
N GLY A 190 26.48 5.93 -9.94
CA GLY A 190 25.99 7.04 -10.76
C GLY A 190 24.50 7.34 -10.63
N GLU A 191 23.70 6.47 -9.99
CA GLU A 191 22.25 6.70 -9.85
C GLU A 191 21.93 7.76 -8.79
N THR A 192 22.51 7.64 -7.59
CA THR A 192 22.17 8.51 -6.45
C THR A 192 23.26 9.48 -6.04
N ASN A 193 24.34 9.62 -6.82
CA ASN A 193 25.49 10.50 -6.49
C ASN A 193 25.09 11.96 -6.23
N HIS A 194 23.99 12.41 -6.83
CA HIS A 194 23.44 13.76 -6.66
C HIS A 194 22.83 14.01 -5.26
N ASN A 195 22.62 12.96 -4.46
CA ASN A 195 22.10 13.02 -3.09
C ASN A 195 23.19 13.01 -2.03
N ASN A 196 24.43 12.66 -2.36
CA ASN A 196 25.51 12.45 -1.39
C ASN A 196 25.74 13.65 -0.45
N ASN A 197 25.74 14.86 -1.02
CA ASN A 197 25.96 16.10 -0.28
C ASN A 197 24.70 16.66 0.40
N LYS A 198 23.52 16.05 0.14
CA LYS A 198 22.26 16.51 0.73
C LYS A 198 22.11 15.98 2.14
N THR A 199 21.48 16.78 2.99
CA THR A 199 21.13 16.38 4.35
C THR A 199 19.93 15.44 4.35
N LEU A 200 19.73 14.67 5.42
CA LEU A 200 18.53 13.84 5.56
C LEU A 200 17.24 14.69 5.48
N ALA A 201 17.25 15.89 6.06
CA ALA A 201 16.13 16.83 5.97
C ALA A 201 15.83 17.24 4.51
N GLU A 202 16.86 17.54 3.70
CA GLU A 202 16.71 17.88 2.27
C GLU A 202 16.19 16.72 1.42
N LEU A 203 16.36 15.48 1.90
CA LEU A 203 15.83 14.26 1.29
C LEU A 203 14.37 13.97 1.72
N ASN A 204 13.73 14.89 2.42
CA ASN A 204 12.40 14.76 3.03
C ASN A 204 12.33 13.68 4.12
N ILE A 205 13.45 13.36 4.76
CA ILE A 205 13.48 12.47 5.92
C ILE A 205 13.27 13.33 7.17
N SER A 206 12.24 13.01 7.94
CA SER A 206 11.84 13.74 9.15
C SER A 206 11.93 12.84 10.39
N ASN A 207 11.86 13.43 11.58
CA ASN A 207 11.80 12.67 12.83
C ASN A 207 10.68 11.64 12.81
N GLY A 208 10.98 10.39 13.18
CA GLY A 208 10.05 9.26 13.15
C GLY A 208 9.89 8.60 11.77
N SER A 209 10.56 9.11 10.74
CA SER A 209 10.62 8.43 9.44
C SER A 209 11.30 7.07 9.56
N PHE A 210 10.86 6.10 8.78
CA PHE A 210 11.58 4.84 8.61
C PHE A 210 12.15 4.71 7.20
N LEU A 211 13.30 4.06 7.12
CA LEU A 211 14.02 3.70 5.91
C LEU A 211 14.00 2.18 5.79
N ILE A 212 13.79 1.68 4.58
CA ILE A 212 14.03 0.28 4.25
C ILE A 212 15.46 0.21 3.74
N VAL A 213 16.30 -0.52 4.47
CA VAL A 213 17.71 -0.69 4.16
C VAL A 213 17.91 -2.13 3.71
N ASP A 214 18.47 -2.30 2.51
CA ASP A 214 18.73 -3.58 1.88
C ASP A 214 20.22 -3.71 1.51
N ASP A 215 20.72 -4.92 1.50
CA ASP A 215 22.01 -5.29 0.91
C ASP A 215 21.78 -6.60 0.16
N TYR A 216 21.64 -6.48 -1.17
CA TYR A 216 21.38 -7.64 -2.03
C TYR A 216 22.54 -8.64 -2.03
N LEU A 217 23.79 -8.19 -1.83
CA LEU A 217 24.95 -9.07 -1.82
C LEU A 217 25.00 -9.90 -0.53
N GLN A 218 24.55 -9.33 0.59
CA GLN A 218 24.47 -10.03 1.88
C GLN A 218 23.11 -10.70 2.12
N ASN A 219 22.13 -10.52 1.21
CA ASN A 219 20.74 -10.93 1.38
C ASN A 219 20.17 -10.48 2.74
N PHE A 220 20.43 -9.22 3.09
CA PHE A 220 20.19 -8.66 4.41
C PHE A 220 19.34 -7.40 4.33
N GLN A 221 18.14 -7.44 4.91
CA GLN A 221 17.19 -6.33 4.90
C GLN A 221 16.66 -6.04 6.30
N PHE A 222 16.59 -4.76 6.66
CA PHE A 222 16.05 -4.31 7.94
C PHE A 222 15.40 -2.93 7.82
N ARG A 223 14.71 -2.50 8.89
CA ARG A 223 14.15 -1.15 8.98
C ARG A 223 14.98 -0.27 9.90
N MET A 224 15.27 0.93 9.42
CA MET A 224 15.95 1.95 10.20
C MET A 224 14.98 3.09 10.49
N PHE A 225 14.62 3.32 11.75
CA PHE A 225 13.91 4.53 12.18
C PHE A 225 14.89 5.67 12.38
N ILE A 226 14.47 6.89 12.09
CA ILE A 226 15.27 8.10 12.29
C ILE A 226 14.70 8.86 13.47
N GLU A 227 15.52 9.04 14.50
CA GLU A 227 15.21 9.87 15.66
C GLU A 227 16.08 11.13 15.62
N HIS A 228 15.41 12.28 15.56
CA HIS A 228 16.07 13.57 15.51
C HIS A 228 16.44 14.07 16.91
N VAL A 229 17.69 14.46 17.10
CA VAL A 229 18.16 15.12 18.33
C VAL A 229 18.91 16.41 18.00
N ASP A 230 18.55 17.47 18.72
CA ASP A 230 19.24 18.76 18.70
C ASP A 230 20.51 18.70 19.56
N ALA A 231 21.66 18.80 18.89
CA ALA A 231 23.03 18.91 19.41
C ALA A 231 23.72 17.65 20.00
N GLN A 232 24.79 17.21 19.31
CA GLN A 232 26.11 16.83 19.84
C GLN A 232 27.08 16.65 18.65
N ASP A 233 27.92 17.65 18.34
CA ASP A 233 28.94 17.63 17.27
C ASP A 233 28.46 17.30 15.83
N LYS A 234 29.14 17.86 14.82
CA LYS A 234 28.89 17.45 13.43
C LYS A 234 29.24 15.96 13.26
N GLY A 235 28.29 15.16 12.77
CA GLY A 235 28.54 13.77 12.35
C GLY A 235 28.46 12.71 13.46
N ARG A 236 28.01 13.06 14.68
CA ARG A 236 27.79 12.05 15.73
C ARG A 236 26.45 11.35 15.52
N PHE A 237 26.47 10.02 15.59
CA PHE A 237 25.27 9.19 15.59
C PHE A 237 25.35 8.12 16.67
N SER A 238 24.20 7.61 17.08
CA SER A 238 24.11 6.43 17.95
C SER A 238 22.96 5.55 17.49
N PHE A 239 22.97 4.29 17.92
CA PHE A 239 21.90 3.36 17.62
C PHE A 239 21.13 3.01 18.89
N THR A 240 19.81 2.84 18.74
CA THR A 240 18.96 2.17 19.72
C THR A 240 18.22 1.01 19.06
N GLY A 241 17.81 0.02 19.85
CA GLY A 241 17.11 -1.18 19.35
C GLY A 241 18.02 -2.39 19.13
N ASP A 242 17.64 -3.26 18.19
CA ASP A 242 18.20 -4.60 18.00
C ASP A 242 19.51 -4.62 17.18
N VAL A 243 20.47 -3.76 17.53
CA VAL A 243 21.73 -3.60 16.78
C VAL A 243 22.56 -4.88 16.81
N GLU A 244 22.64 -5.55 17.95
CA GLU A 244 23.38 -6.81 18.11
C GLU A 244 22.78 -7.91 17.23
N LYS A 245 21.46 -8.02 17.14
CA LYS A 245 20.79 -9.00 16.27
C LYS A 245 21.02 -8.74 14.78
N ILE A 246 21.25 -7.48 14.40
CA ILE A 246 21.65 -7.12 13.02
C ILE A 246 23.08 -7.58 12.74
N LEU A 247 23.99 -7.38 13.69
CA LEU A 247 25.39 -7.78 13.56
C LEU A 247 25.58 -9.30 13.64
N GLU A 248 24.77 -10.01 14.44
CA GLU A 248 24.82 -11.47 14.64
C GLU A 248 24.21 -12.28 13.48
N ARG A 249 23.26 -11.73 12.72
CA ARG A 249 22.51 -12.47 11.67
C ARG A 249 23.29 -12.72 10.38
N LYS A 250 24.56 -12.34 10.30
CA LYS A 250 25.36 -12.58 9.09
C LYS A 250 25.61 -14.08 8.92
N PRO A 251 25.33 -14.66 7.74
CA PRO A 251 25.71 -16.03 7.44
C PRO A 251 27.22 -16.18 7.64
N SER A 252 27.60 -17.16 8.47
CA SER A 252 28.95 -17.71 8.49
C SER A 252 29.30 -18.24 7.10
N GLU A 253 30.42 -17.76 6.56
CA GLU A 253 31.31 -18.33 5.54
C GLU A 253 30.75 -19.39 4.56
N GLU A 254 30.76 -19.00 3.29
CA GLU A 254 30.87 -19.79 2.04
C GLU A 254 29.85 -20.92 1.74
N PRO A 255 29.18 -20.89 0.56
CA PRO A 255 28.75 -22.15 -0.02
C PRO A 255 30.00 -22.94 -0.39
N LYS A 256 30.22 -24.08 0.28
CA LYS A 256 31.15 -25.10 -0.21
C LYS A 256 30.84 -25.36 -1.67
N ASN A 257 31.83 -25.11 -2.53
CA ASN A 257 31.85 -25.64 -3.88
C ASN A 257 31.71 -27.16 -3.79
N ASP A 258 30.51 -27.68 -4.04
CA ASP A 258 30.38 -29.06 -4.49
C ASP A 258 30.88 -29.07 -5.94
N GLU A 259 32.18 -29.32 -6.06
CA GLU A 259 32.82 -29.78 -7.27
C GLU A 259 32.04 -31.00 -7.79
N LEU A 260 31.41 -30.84 -8.95
CA LEU A 260 31.10 -31.95 -9.84
C LEU A 260 32.43 -32.52 -10.38
N SER A 261 33.10 -33.32 -9.54
CA SER A 261 34.10 -34.28 -9.97
C SER A 261 33.40 -35.62 -10.19
N GLY A 262 33.39 -36.09 -11.44
CA GLY A 262 32.53 -37.16 -11.90
C GLY A 262 32.87 -38.58 -11.48
N SER A 263 31.94 -39.47 -11.82
CA SER A 263 32.12 -40.81 -12.40
C SER A 263 30.75 -41.27 -12.89
#